data_AF-A0A959UNB6-F1
#
_entry.id   AF-A0A959UNB6-F1
#
_cell.length_a   1.000
_cell.length_b   1.000
_cell.length_c   1.000
_cell.angle_alpha   90.00
_cell.angle_beta   90.00
_cell.angle_gamma   90.00
#
_symmetry.space_group_name_H-M   'P 1'
#
loop_
_entity.id
_entity.type
_entity.pdbx_description
1 polymer ?
#
loop_
_entity_poly.entity_id
_entity_poly.type
_entity_poly.pdbx_seq_one_letter_code
_entity_poly.pdbx_strand_id
1 'polypeptide(L)'
;PMAAYLGIVQRFFSRFRITTNGGQCISCGNCSTYCEMGIDVRSYAQRGQDIVRASCVGCGICAEVCPRGVLRLENGDWKLRLEER
;
A
#
# COMPACT_ATOMS: atom_id res chain seq x y z
N PRO A 1 -3.44 21.15 9.95
CA PRO A 1 -3.66 19.81 10.55
C PRO A 1 -2.49 18.85 10.25
N MET A 2 -1.93 18.22 11.28
CA MET A 2 -0.75 17.35 11.19
C MET A 2 -0.86 16.24 10.13
N ALA A 3 -2.08 15.74 9.86
CA ALA A 3 -2.34 14.71 8.85
C ALA A 3 -1.94 15.12 7.41
N ALA A 4 -2.15 16.39 7.03
CA ALA A 4 -1.77 16.87 5.69
C ALA A 4 -0.25 16.99 5.54
N TYR A 5 0.43 17.45 6.58
CA TYR A 5 1.89 17.57 6.61
C TYR A 5 2.55 16.19 6.57
N LEU A 6 2.09 15.26 7.41
CA LEU A 6 2.58 13.88 7.44
C LEU A 6 2.31 13.16 6.11
N GLY A 7 1.16 13.41 5.46
CA GLY A 7 0.87 12.85 4.14
C GLY A 7 1.82 13.35 3.04
N ILE A 8 2.26 14.60 3.10
CA ILE A 8 3.28 15.16 2.20
C ILE A 8 4.65 14.56 2.51
N VAL A 9 5.05 14.51 3.79
CA VAL A 9 6.35 13.95 4.20
C VAL A 9 6.44 12.46 3.84
N GLN A 10 5.41 11.65 4.13
CA GLN A 10 5.39 10.24 3.72
C GLN A 10 5.38 10.06 2.21
N ARG A 11 4.71 10.94 1.47
CA ARG A 11 4.74 10.91 0.00
C ARG A 11 6.15 11.13 -0.55
N PHE A 12 6.98 11.98 0.05
CA PHE A 12 8.31 12.32 -0.46
C PHE A 12 9.47 11.54 0.17
N PHE A 13 9.32 11.08 1.42
CA PHE A 13 10.42 10.50 2.20
C PHE A 13 10.18 9.03 2.62
N SER A 14 8.98 8.47 2.41
CA SER A 14 8.74 7.06 2.75
C SER A 14 9.35 6.14 1.70
N ARG A 15 10.21 5.23 2.14
CA ARG A 15 10.82 4.17 1.33
C ARG A 15 9.96 2.91 1.26
N PHE A 16 8.89 2.84 2.04
CA PHE A 16 8.02 1.67 2.13
C PHE A 16 6.91 1.74 1.08
N ARG A 17 6.81 0.73 0.22
CA ARG A 17 5.76 0.59 -0.80
C ARG A 17 5.09 -0.78 -0.68
N ILE A 18 3.77 -0.80 -0.84
CA ILE A 18 3.04 -2.07 -0.92
C ILE A 18 2.71 -2.33 -2.38
N THR A 19 3.37 -3.34 -2.95
CA THR A 19 3.18 -3.80 -4.32
C THR A 19 2.27 -5.03 -4.33
N THR A 20 1.65 -5.27 -5.47
CA THR A 20 0.71 -6.38 -5.64
C THR A 20 1.10 -7.22 -6.85
N ASN A 21 1.10 -8.54 -6.67
CA ASN A 21 1.23 -9.48 -7.78
C ASN A 21 -0.17 -9.74 -8.36
N GLY A 22 -0.57 -8.91 -9.34
CA GLY A 22 -1.90 -8.94 -9.92
C GLY A 22 -2.32 -10.35 -10.37
N GLY A 23 -3.58 -10.73 -10.08
CA GLY A 23 -4.19 -11.98 -10.57
C GLY A 23 -4.38 -13.09 -9.54
N GLN A 24 -3.83 -12.96 -8.32
CA GLN A 24 -4.00 -13.97 -7.26
C GLN A 24 -4.97 -13.57 -6.14
N CYS A 25 -5.59 -12.39 -6.25
CA CYS A 25 -6.53 -11.91 -5.23
C CYS A 25 -7.86 -12.69 -5.28
N ILE A 26 -8.24 -13.32 -4.17
CA ILE A 26 -9.53 -14.02 -4.00
C ILE A 26 -10.61 -13.14 -3.37
N SER A 27 -10.37 -11.84 -3.25
CA SER A 27 -11.35 -10.88 -2.70
C SER A 27 -11.79 -11.15 -1.25
N CYS A 28 -10.98 -11.87 -0.45
CA CYS A 28 -11.30 -12.21 0.94
C CYS A 28 -11.47 -11.01 1.88
N GLY A 29 -10.86 -9.87 1.56
CA GLY A 29 -11.08 -8.61 2.30
C GLY A 29 -10.26 -8.41 3.58
N ASN A 30 -9.56 -9.43 4.08
CA ASN A 30 -8.75 -9.32 5.31
C ASN A 30 -7.78 -8.13 5.29
N CYS A 31 -7.13 -7.87 4.16
CA CYS A 31 -6.21 -6.74 4.02
C CYS A 31 -6.85 -5.36 4.26
N SER A 32 -8.15 -5.21 4.01
CA SER A 32 -8.88 -3.94 4.23
C SER A 32 -9.45 -3.88 5.64
N THR A 33 -9.92 -5.01 6.17
CA THR A 33 -10.44 -5.12 7.54
C THR A 33 -9.38 -4.79 8.60
N TYR A 34 -8.14 -5.26 8.40
CA TYR A 34 -7.03 -4.99 9.32
C TYR A 34 -6.31 -3.66 9.05
N CYS A 35 -6.74 -2.89 8.05
CA CYS A 35 -6.11 -1.61 7.75
C CYS A 35 -6.63 -0.51 8.69
N GLU A 36 -5.84 -0.17 9.72
CA GLU A 36 -6.17 0.91 10.66
C GLU A 36 -6.29 2.29 9.97
N MET A 37 -5.68 2.45 8.80
CA MET A 37 -5.77 3.67 7.99
C MET A 37 -7.05 3.74 7.14
N GLY A 38 -7.93 2.72 7.20
CA GLY A 38 -9.20 2.69 6.46
C GLY A 38 -9.04 2.58 4.94
N ILE A 39 -7.92 2.07 4.46
CA ILE A 39 -7.65 1.91 3.02
C ILE A 39 -8.34 0.63 2.53
N ASP A 40 -9.17 0.74 1.49
CA ASP A 40 -9.71 -0.43 0.76
C ASP A 40 -8.62 -1.11 -0.08
N VAL A 41 -7.69 -1.78 0.60
CA VAL A 41 -6.55 -2.52 0.01
C VAL A 41 -7.02 -3.64 -0.92
N ARG A 42 -8.19 -4.22 -0.65
CA ARG A 42 -8.75 -5.32 -1.45
C ARG A 42 -9.00 -4.88 -2.88
N SER A 43 -9.58 -3.69 -3.09
CA SER A 43 -9.81 -3.15 -4.44
C SER A 43 -8.48 -2.96 -5.21
N TYR A 44 -7.40 -2.55 -4.52
CA TYR A 44 -6.07 -2.44 -5.14
C TYR A 44 -5.53 -3.80 -5.57
N ALA A 45 -5.60 -4.80 -4.69
CA ALA A 45 -5.13 -6.15 -4.97
C ALA A 45 -5.94 -6.84 -6.09
N GLN A 46 -7.26 -6.61 -6.15
CA GLN A 46 -8.11 -7.12 -7.23
C GLN A 46 -7.75 -6.53 -8.59
N ARG A 47 -7.41 -5.24 -8.62
CA ARG A 47 -7.01 -4.52 -9.85
C ARG A 47 -5.54 -4.76 -10.21
N GLY A 48 -4.77 -5.44 -9.36
CA GLY A 48 -3.32 -5.60 -9.56
C GLY A 48 -2.58 -4.27 -9.55
N GLN A 49 -3.06 -3.28 -8.78
CA GLN A 49 -2.51 -1.94 -8.75
C GLN A 49 -1.87 -1.63 -7.39
N ASP A 50 -0.70 -1.01 -7.41
CA ASP A 50 0.04 -0.65 -6.20
C ASP A 50 -0.73 0.34 -5.32
N ILE A 51 -0.45 0.31 -4.01
CA ILE A 51 -1.07 1.22 -3.05
C ILE A 51 -0.22 2.50 -2.96
N VAL A 52 -0.61 3.50 -3.76
CA VAL A 52 0.12 4.78 -3.88
C VAL A 52 -0.56 5.92 -3.10
N ARG A 53 -1.15 5.64 -1.92
CA ARG A 53 -1.84 6.64 -1.08
C ARG A 53 -0.91 7.30 -0.06
N ALA A 54 -1.07 8.61 0.15
CA ALA A 54 -0.37 9.35 1.21
C ALA A 54 -0.79 8.90 2.62
N SER A 55 -1.99 8.34 2.78
CA SER A 55 -2.47 7.77 4.04
C SER A 55 -1.87 6.39 4.34
N CYS A 56 -1.23 5.74 3.37
CA CYS A 56 -0.59 4.45 3.60
C CYS A 56 0.75 4.69 4.29
N VAL A 57 0.85 4.29 5.55
CA VAL A 57 2.08 4.44 6.34
C VAL A 57 3.11 3.33 6.07
N GLY A 58 2.75 2.31 5.28
CA GLY A 58 3.63 1.19 4.95
C GLY A 58 3.84 0.19 6.09
N CYS A 59 2.86 -0.01 6.97
CA CYS A 59 2.98 -0.92 8.13
C CYS A 59 3.12 -2.41 7.77
N GLY A 60 2.78 -2.82 6.55
CA GLY A 60 2.95 -4.20 6.08
C GLY A 60 1.89 -5.20 6.55
N ILE A 61 0.97 -4.85 7.47
CA ILE A 61 -0.05 -5.77 8.00
C ILE A 61 -0.86 -6.44 6.88
N CYS A 62 -1.21 -5.70 5.83
CA CYS A 62 -1.99 -6.25 4.73
C CYS A 62 -1.25 -7.34 3.92
N ALA A 63 0.09 -7.32 3.89
CA ALA A 63 0.90 -8.38 3.29
C ALA A 63 0.91 -9.64 4.18
N GLU A 64 1.03 -9.46 5.49
CA GLU A 64 1.07 -10.55 6.47
C GLU A 64 -0.27 -11.30 6.55
N VAL A 65 -1.40 -10.58 6.60
CA VAL A 65 -2.73 -11.20 6.72
C VAL A 65 -3.26 -11.77 5.41
N CYS A 66 -2.55 -11.59 4.29
CA CYS A 66 -3.00 -12.07 2.98
C CYS A 66 -2.73 -13.58 2.86
N PRO A 67 -3.76 -14.44 2.87
CA PRO A 67 -3.55 -15.90 2.85
C PRO A 67 -2.93 -16.40 1.53
N ARG A 68 -3.00 -15.57 0.48
CA ARG A 68 -2.44 -15.84 -0.85
C ARG A 68 -1.07 -15.19 -1.07
N GLY A 69 -0.60 -14.33 -0.17
CA GLY A 69 0.65 -13.60 -0.34
C GLY A 69 0.68 -12.68 -1.58
N VAL A 70 -0.47 -12.12 -1.96
CA VAL A 70 -0.61 -11.25 -3.15
C VAL A 70 0.13 -9.93 -2.97
N LEU A 71 0.15 -9.44 -1.73
CA LEU A 71 0.71 -8.15 -1.35
C LEU A 71 2.12 -8.34 -0.80
N ARG A 72 3.04 -7.45 -1.16
CA ARG A 72 4.42 -7.45 -0.67
C ARG A 72 4.78 -6.06 -0.17
N LEU A 73 5.48 -6.03 0.97
CA LEU A 73 6.12 -4.80 1.45
C LEU A 73 7.52 -4.72 0.84
N GLU A 74 7.72 -3.77 -0.04
CA GLU A 74 9.01 -3.51 -0.67
C GLU A 74 9.62 -2.21 -0.14
N ASN A 75 10.93 -2.26 0.11
CA ASN A 75 11.73 -1.09 0.44
C ASN A 75 12.28 -0.50 -0.86
N GLY A 76 11.50 0.38 -1.49
CA GLY A 76 11.90 1.10 -2.70
C GLY A 76 12.59 2.43 -2.40
N ASP A 77 13.34 2.93 -3.38
CA ASP A 77 13.93 4.26 -3.30
C ASP A 77 12.86 5.35 -3.53
N TRP A 78 12.88 6.41 -2.73
CA TRP A 78 11.93 7.54 -2.80
C TRP A 78 11.96 8.25 -4.17
N LYS A 79 13.03 8.02 -4.94
CA LYS A 79 13.29 8.59 -6.27
C LYS A 79 12.28 8.15 -7.35
N LEU A 80 11.66 6.97 -7.22
CA LEU A 80 10.71 6.43 -8.21
C LEU A 80 9.35 7.12 -8.26
N ARG A 81 9.06 8.09 -7.36
CA ARG A 81 7.75 8.77 -7.30
C ARG A 81 7.66 10.06 -8.14
N LEU A 82 8.78 10.52 -8.70
CA LEU A 82 8.86 11.75 -9.51
C LEU A 82 9.14 11.48 -11.01
N GLU A 83 9.60 10.28 -11.38
CA GLU A 83 10.09 9.98 -12.72
C GLU A 83 9.06 9.28 -13.63
N GLU A 84 7.91 8.84 -13.09
CA GLU A 84 6.78 8.32 -13.90
C GLU A 84 5.76 9.42 -14.17
N ARG A 85 6.19 10.43 -14.95
CA ARG A 85 5.31 11.39 -15.61
C ARG A 85 5.34 11.21 -17.12
#